data_AF-A0A949J6A8-F1
#
_entry.id   AF-A0A949J6A8-F1
#
_cell.length_a   1.000
_cell.length_b   1.000
_cell.length_c   1.000
_cell.angle_alpha   90.00
_cell.angle_beta   90.00
_cell.angle_gamma   90.00
#
_symmetry.space_group_name_H-M   'P 1'
#
loop_
_entity.id
_entity.type
_entity.pdbx_description
1 polymer ?
#
loop_
_entity_poly.entity_id
_entity_poly.type
_entity_poly.pdbx_seq_one_letter_code
_entity_poly.pdbx_strand_id
1 'polypeptide(L)'
;MSYLDGRGALPRRGVIPAARAGIAGRPTVVNNLETLSHLALIARFGAPWFAQVGAPEAPGSTLLTLNGAVSEPGLVVEVVGPATIGEVLAAHGGVNDVPRAVLLGGYEGTWMSGETAWPTPVERHRLSRLSMSLGCGLVAVLGEEACGLAQTARLVSWLASQSAGQCGPCVLGLPRLSDELDAIVAGRARKGDLRRLRELATSVRGRGACGHPTGVVTLIDSALDTFSDELRSHLRGEVCETSRELLDFPLPESGDTR
;
A
#
# COMPACT_ATOMS: atom_id res chain seq x y z
N MET A 1 -15.97 8.87 -10.03
CA MET A 1 -16.57 9.92 -10.87
C MET A 1 -17.15 9.35 -12.14
N SER A 2 -16.36 8.77 -13.06
CA SER A 2 -16.87 8.14 -14.29
C SER A 2 -18.07 7.21 -14.06
N TYR A 3 -18.02 6.40 -12.99
CA TYR A 3 -19.10 5.50 -12.61
C TYR A 3 -20.39 6.25 -12.24
N LEU A 4 -20.28 7.29 -11.42
CA LEU A 4 -21.41 8.15 -11.02
C LEU A 4 -21.99 8.95 -12.20
N ASP A 5 -21.19 9.18 -13.25
CA ASP A 5 -21.63 9.78 -14.52
C ASP A 5 -22.29 8.78 -15.49
N GLY A 6 -22.43 7.50 -15.10
CA GLY A 6 -23.00 6.46 -15.96
C GLY A 6 -22.07 6.03 -17.11
N ARG A 7 -20.76 6.34 -17.04
CA ARG A 7 -19.77 6.04 -18.09
C ARG A 7 -18.88 4.84 -17.77
N GLY A 8 -19.29 4.03 -16.80
CA GLY A 8 -18.50 2.92 -16.24
C GLY A 8 -17.39 3.36 -15.29
N ALA A 9 -16.69 2.40 -14.67
CA ALA A 9 -15.70 2.66 -13.61
C ALA A 9 -14.27 2.97 -14.10
N LEU A 10 -14.08 3.21 -15.41
CA LEU A 10 -12.74 3.47 -15.95
C LEU A 10 -12.17 4.82 -15.47
N PRO A 11 -10.94 4.84 -14.94
CA PRO A 11 -10.25 6.08 -14.60
C PRO A 11 -10.10 6.99 -15.82
N ARG A 12 -10.25 8.30 -15.61
CA ARG A 12 -10.03 9.31 -16.65
C ARG A 12 -9.18 10.43 -16.09
N ARG A 13 -8.03 10.66 -16.72
CA ARG A 13 -7.20 11.83 -16.46
C ARG A 13 -7.58 12.91 -17.47
N GLY A 14 -8.57 13.73 -17.12
CA GLY A 14 -9.01 14.85 -17.95
C GLY A 14 -8.02 16.00 -17.91
N VAL A 15 -7.98 16.80 -18.99
CA VAL A 15 -7.23 18.07 -19.02
C VAL A 15 -7.86 19.10 -18.07
N ILE A 16 -9.18 19.06 -17.93
CA ILE A 16 -9.94 19.90 -17.01
C ILE A 16 -10.05 19.17 -15.66
N PRO A 17 -9.61 19.77 -14.54
CA PRO A 17 -9.79 19.19 -13.21
C PRO A 17 -11.28 19.04 -12.86
N ALA A 18 -11.63 17.95 -12.17
CA ALA A 18 -13.00 17.69 -11.74
C ALA A 18 -13.59 18.80 -10.84
N ALA A 19 -12.73 19.50 -10.09
CA ALA A 19 -13.12 20.66 -9.29
C ALA A 19 -13.71 21.80 -10.14
N ARG A 20 -13.45 21.84 -11.45
CA ARG A 20 -14.08 22.78 -12.39
C ARG A 20 -15.25 22.13 -13.15
N ALA A 21 -15.04 20.92 -13.66
CA ALA A 21 -16.06 20.17 -14.40
C ALA A 21 -15.89 18.68 -14.15
N GLY A 22 -16.66 18.14 -13.22
CA GLY A 22 -16.72 16.72 -12.86
C GLY A 22 -18.07 16.11 -13.25
N ILE A 23 -18.80 15.65 -12.25
CA ILE A 23 -20.05 14.90 -12.44
C ILE A 23 -21.10 15.78 -13.12
N ALA A 24 -21.70 15.28 -14.20
CA ALA A 24 -22.65 16.00 -15.06
C ALA A 24 -22.14 17.38 -15.52
N GLY A 25 -20.81 17.55 -15.66
CA GLY A 25 -20.19 18.82 -16.03
C GLY A 25 -20.18 19.88 -14.92
N ARG A 26 -20.54 19.52 -13.68
CA ARG A 26 -20.58 20.44 -12.54
C ARG A 26 -19.29 20.38 -11.72
N PRO A 27 -18.87 21.48 -11.08
CA PRO A 27 -17.75 21.48 -10.13
C PRO A 27 -17.91 20.37 -9.09
N THR A 28 -16.93 19.46 -9.02
CA THR A 28 -16.98 18.28 -8.14
C THR A 28 -15.67 18.09 -7.41
N VAL A 29 -15.74 17.90 -6.09
CA VAL A 29 -14.59 17.53 -5.25
C VAL A 29 -14.88 16.17 -4.63
N VAL A 30 -13.88 15.29 -4.62
CA VAL A 30 -13.93 13.98 -3.97
C VAL A 30 -12.97 14.04 -2.79
N ASN A 31 -13.48 13.75 -1.59
CA ASN A 31 -12.69 13.71 -0.36
C ASN A 31 -12.85 12.34 0.30
N ASN A 32 -11.81 11.90 1.02
CA ASN A 32 -11.90 10.73 1.88
C ASN A 32 -12.87 11.02 3.05
N LEU A 33 -13.52 9.98 3.56
CA LEU A 33 -14.45 10.09 4.69
C LEU A 33 -13.77 10.63 5.95
N GLU A 34 -12.55 10.19 6.28
CA GLU A 34 -11.74 10.71 7.40
C GLU A 34 -11.56 12.23 7.28
N THR A 35 -11.26 12.74 6.07
CA THR A 35 -11.14 14.18 5.82
C THR A 35 -12.45 14.92 6.08
N LEU A 36 -13.59 14.38 5.62
CA LEU A 36 -14.90 14.99 5.85
C LEU A 36 -15.27 14.97 7.34
N SER A 37 -14.92 13.91 8.06
CA SER A 37 -15.09 13.81 9.51
C SER A 37 -14.26 14.87 10.25
N HIS A 38 -13.00 15.06 9.89
CA HIS A 38 -12.17 16.14 10.45
C HIS A 38 -12.77 17.53 10.16
N LEU A 39 -13.24 17.78 8.93
CA LEU A 39 -13.90 19.05 8.59
C LEU A 39 -15.16 19.29 9.43
N ALA A 40 -15.96 18.26 9.69
CA ALA A 40 -17.13 18.38 10.55
C ALA A 40 -16.75 18.72 12.01
N LEU A 41 -15.70 18.10 12.54
CA LEU A 41 -15.19 18.39 13.89
C LEU A 41 -14.63 19.82 13.98
N ILE A 42 -13.87 20.27 12.97
CA ILE A 42 -13.36 21.64 12.88
C ILE A 42 -14.51 22.64 12.81
N ALA A 43 -15.55 22.38 12.02
CA ALA A 43 -16.72 23.25 11.93
C ALA A 43 -17.48 23.36 13.27
N ARG A 44 -17.49 22.28 14.06
CA ARG A 44 -18.19 22.23 15.35
C ARG A 44 -17.42 22.86 16.50
N PHE A 45 -16.11 22.62 16.58
CA PHE A 45 -15.29 22.98 17.74
C PHE A 45 -14.24 24.05 17.46
N GLY A 46 -14.06 24.43 16.19
CA GLY A 46 -13.10 25.43 15.74
C GLY A 46 -11.72 24.85 15.44
N ALA A 47 -10.99 25.54 14.56
CA ALA A 47 -9.62 25.17 14.19
C ALA A 47 -8.64 25.12 15.40
N PRO A 48 -8.70 26.03 16.39
CA PRO A 48 -7.82 25.94 17.56
C PRO A 48 -8.02 24.68 18.38
N TRP A 49 -9.25 24.15 18.46
CA TRP A 49 -9.53 22.88 19.13
C TRP A 49 -8.91 21.70 18.39
N PHE A 50 -9.08 21.66 17.06
CA PHE A 50 -8.53 20.58 16.23
C PHE A 50 -6.99 20.54 16.29
N ALA A 51 -6.36 21.71 16.40
CA ALA A 51 -4.91 21.85 16.54
C ALA A 51 -4.36 21.54 17.94
N GLN A 52 -5.20 21.14 18.92
CA GLN A 52 -4.73 20.71 20.24
C GLN A 52 -4.05 19.33 20.21
N VAL A 53 -4.28 18.55 19.15
CA VAL A 53 -3.72 17.21 18.96
C VAL A 53 -2.98 17.14 17.62
N GLY A 54 -2.06 16.17 17.53
CA GLY A 54 -1.17 16.03 16.38
C GLY A 54 0.05 16.94 16.44
N ALA A 55 0.87 16.90 15.38
CA ALA A 55 2.04 17.77 15.26
C ALA A 55 1.63 19.16 14.75
N PRO A 56 2.37 20.24 15.05
CA PRO A 56 2.08 21.58 14.53
C PRO A 56 1.93 21.64 13.01
N GLU A 57 2.74 20.86 12.27
CA GLU A 57 2.73 20.77 10.82
C GLU A 57 1.64 19.82 10.27
N ALA A 58 1.01 19.03 11.14
CA ALA A 58 -0.01 18.04 10.80
C ALA A 58 -1.01 17.88 11.97
N PRO A 59 -1.87 18.89 12.21
CA PRO A 59 -2.84 18.85 13.31
C PRO A 59 -3.93 17.81 13.07
N GLY A 60 -4.54 17.36 14.16
CA GLY A 60 -5.57 16.33 14.16
C GLY A 60 -5.04 14.94 14.50
N SER A 61 -5.95 13.98 14.55
CA SER A 61 -5.64 12.57 14.69
C SER A 61 -5.45 11.91 13.32
N THR A 62 -5.00 10.66 13.33
CA THR A 62 -4.91 9.84 12.12
C THR A 62 -5.43 8.44 12.42
N LEU A 63 -6.29 7.93 11.54
CA LEU A 63 -6.76 6.55 11.62
C LEU A 63 -5.74 5.61 10.99
N LEU A 64 -5.37 4.56 11.72
CA LEU A 64 -4.58 3.45 11.22
C LEU A 64 -5.38 2.16 11.25
N THR A 65 -5.18 1.30 10.27
CA THR A 65 -5.68 -0.08 10.27
C THR A 65 -4.50 -1.01 10.47
N LEU A 66 -4.50 -1.76 11.58
CA LEU A 66 -3.50 -2.78 11.86
C LEU A 66 -3.89 -4.09 11.20
N ASN A 67 -2.96 -4.77 10.55
CA ASN A 67 -3.22 -6.01 9.83
C ASN A 67 -2.00 -6.94 9.84
N GLY A 68 -2.14 -8.17 9.36
CA GLY A 68 -1.05 -9.14 9.35
C GLY A 68 -0.87 -9.85 10.68
N ALA A 69 0.39 -10.09 11.07
CA ALA A 69 0.77 -10.73 12.33
C ALA A 69 0.58 -9.77 13.52
N VAL A 70 -0.68 -9.46 13.82
CA VAL A 70 -1.15 -8.67 14.97
C VAL A 70 -2.24 -9.44 15.70
N SER A 71 -2.53 -9.09 16.96
CA SER A 71 -3.54 -9.78 17.78
C SER A 71 -4.95 -9.74 17.19
N GLU A 72 -5.32 -8.63 16.54
CA GLU A 72 -6.62 -8.45 15.89
C GLU A 72 -6.44 -7.82 14.50
N PRO A 73 -6.32 -8.65 13.44
CA PRO A 73 -6.20 -8.16 12.07
C PRO A 73 -7.46 -7.39 11.64
N GLY A 74 -7.26 -6.18 11.10
CA GLY A 74 -8.34 -5.26 10.73
C GLY A 74 -8.72 -4.26 11.81
N LEU A 75 -8.10 -4.30 13.00
CA LEU A 75 -8.32 -3.32 14.06
C LEU A 75 -8.00 -1.90 13.57
N VAL A 76 -8.97 -1.00 13.69
CA VAL A 76 -8.80 0.43 13.40
C VAL A 76 -8.50 1.17 14.68
N VAL A 77 -7.38 1.90 14.71
CA VAL A 77 -6.94 2.69 15.85
C VAL A 77 -6.84 4.16 15.47
N GLU A 78 -7.24 5.03 16.39
CA GLU A 78 -7.07 6.47 16.26
C GLU A 78 -5.80 6.89 16.99
N VAL A 79 -4.83 7.43 16.25
CA VAL A 79 -3.58 7.96 16.81
C VAL A 79 -3.76 9.45 17.07
N VAL A 80 -3.78 9.81 18.36
CA VAL A 80 -3.98 11.17 18.84
C VAL A 80 -2.67 11.71 19.39
N GLY A 81 -1.86 12.34 18.52
CA GLY A 81 -0.57 12.93 18.88
C GLY A 81 0.64 12.17 18.35
N PRO A 82 1.86 12.60 18.73
CA PRO A 82 3.10 11.97 18.29
C PRO A 82 3.18 10.52 18.78
N ALA A 83 3.29 9.59 17.85
CA ALA A 83 3.57 8.18 18.13
C ALA A 83 4.42 7.62 17.01
N THR A 84 5.22 6.61 17.33
CA THR A 84 5.92 5.76 16.37
C THR A 84 5.07 4.56 15.96
N ILE A 85 5.38 3.95 14.81
CA ILE A 85 4.71 2.71 14.39
C ILE A 85 4.89 1.63 15.47
N GLY A 86 6.09 1.51 16.07
CA GLY A 86 6.36 0.54 17.14
C GLY A 86 5.49 0.75 18.38
N GLU A 87 5.33 1.99 18.84
CA GLU A 87 4.45 2.30 19.99
C GLU A 87 2.99 1.94 19.71
N VAL A 88 2.48 2.22 18.50
CA VAL A 88 1.12 1.84 18.11
C VAL A 88 0.97 0.32 18.05
N LEU A 89 1.94 -0.38 17.46
CA LEU A 89 1.92 -1.84 17.34
C LEU A 89 2.02 -2.53 18.71
N ALA A 90 2.81 -2.01 19.64
CA ALA A 90 2.89 -2.53 21.01
C ALA A 90 1.59 -2.27 21.79
N ALA A 91 1.04 -1.06 21.69
CA ALA A 91 -0.14 -0.66 22.46
C ALA A 91 -1.44 -1.33 21.97
N HIS A 92 -1.57 -1.54 20.65
CA HIS A 92 -2.83 -1.98 20.04
C HIS A 92 -2.70 -3.24 19.19
N GLY A 93 -1.52 -3.49 18.61
CA GLY A 93 -1.28 -4.64 17.73
C GLY A 93 -0.83 -5.91 18.46
N GLY A 94 -0.48 -5.82 19.75
CA GLY A 94 0.08 -6.94 20.52
C GLY A 94 1.47 -7.40 20.04
N VAL A 95 2.18 -6.53 19.33
CA VAL A 95 3.53 -6.81 18.82
C VAL A 95 4.53 -6.13 19.77
N ASN A 96 5.17 -6.92 20.63
CA ASN A 96 6.07 -6.40 21.67
C ASN A 96 7.52 -6.25 21.22
N ASP A 97 7.90 -6.96 20.15
CA ASP A 97 9.25 -6.97 19.58
C ASP A 97 9.26 -6.36 18.18
N VAL A 98 10.44 -5.91 17.74
CA VAL A 98 10.62 -5.36 16.39
C VAL A 98 10.26 -6.44 15.36
N PRO A 99 9.22 -6.23 14.52
CA PRO A 99 8.81 -7.26 13.57
C PRO A 99 9.86 -7.39 12.47
N ARG A 100 9.74 -8.40 11.62
CA ARG A 100 10.63 -8.56 10.48
C ARG A 100 10.50 -7.42 9.48
N ALA A 101 9.26 -7.12 9.09
CA ALA A 101 8.94 -6.04 8.15
C ALA A 101 7.50 -5.56 8.35
N VAL A 102 7.24 -4.35 7.89
CA VAL A 102 5.92 -3.72 7.87
C VAL A 102 5.63 -3.22 6.46
N LEU A 103 4.45 -3.53 5.94
CA LEU A 103 3.90 -2.91 4.73
C LEU A 103 3.06 -1.70 5.14
N LEU A 104 3.52 -0.52 4.73
CA LEU A 104 2.90 0.77 5.07
C LEU A 104 2.17 1.36 3.86
N GLY A 105 0.95 1.87 4.09
CA GLY A 105 0.26 2.74 3.13
C GLY A 105 -0.79 2.07 2.25
N GLY A 106 -1.03 0.78 2.43
CA GLY A 106 -1.98 -0.02 1.66
C GLY A 106 -1.28 -1.20 0.97
N TYR A 107 -2.04 -1.99 0.22
CA TYR A 107 -1.45 -3.10 -0.55
C TYR A 107 -0.59 -2.65 -1.72
N GLU A 108 -0.75 -1.42 -2.20
CA GLU A 108 0.18 -0.76 -3.14
C GLU A 108 1.24 0.11 -2.43
N GLY A 109 1.42 -0.14 -1.13
CA GLY A 109 2.29 0.62 -0.25
C GLY A 109 3.77 0.25 -0.40
N THR A 110 4.53 0.55 0.65
CA THR A 110 5.98 0.35 0.70
C THR A 110 6.34 -0.60 1.83
N TRP A 111 7.12 -1.63 1.51
CA TRP A 111 7.75 -2.47 2.52
C TRP A 111 8.87 -1.72 3.24
N MET A 112 8.96 -1.96 4.53
CA MET A 112 9.97 -1.39 5.41
C MET A 112 10.49 -2.48 6.34
N SER A 113 11.81 -2.53 6.56
CA SER A 113 12.36 -3.40 7.61
C SER A 113 11.78 -2.98 8.96
N GLY A 114 11.53 -3.93 9.86
CA GLY A 114 10.97 -3.56 11.17
C GLY A 114 11.89 -2.65 11.96
N GLU A 115 13.21 -2.79 11.83
CA GLU A 115 14.17 -1.87 12.45
C GLU A 115 13.97 -0.41 12.01
N THR A 116 13.60 -0.18 10.75
CA THR A 116 13.30 1.16 10.24
C THR A 116 11.88 1.57 10.63
N ALA A 117 10.92 0.64 10.57
CA ALA A 117 9.52 0.92 10.89
C ALA A 117 9.31 1.27 12.35
N TRP A 118 9.95 0.54 13.27
CA TRP A 118 9.73 0.65 14.70
C TRP A 118 9.88 2.07 15.26
N PRO A 119 10.97 2.81 14.98
CA PRO A 119 11.12 4.21 15.41
C PRO A 119 10.45 5.23 14.48
N THR A 120 9.83 4.81 13.37
CA THR A 120 9.28 5.75 12.39
C THR A 120 8.02 6.43 12.93
N PRO A 121 7.95 7.78 12.94
CA PRO A 121 6.75 8.51 13.37
C PRO A 121 5.54 8.28 12.46
N VAL A 122 4.35 8.17 13.05
CA VAL A 122 3.05 8.15 12.35
C VAL A 122 2.67 9.57 11.95
N GLU A 123 3.47 10.18 11.09
CA GLU A 123 3.27 11.56 10.64
C GLU A 123 3.39 11.63 9.10
N ARG A 124 2.27 11.89 8.41
CA ARG A 124 2.20 11.92 6.93
C ARG A 124 3.28 12.82 6.31
N HIS A 125 3.58 13.96 6.94
CA HIS A 125 4.55 14.93 6.44
C HIS A 125 6.02 14.47 6.62
N ARG A 126 6.32 13.66 7.65
CA ARG A 126 7.68 13.12 7.85
C ARG A 126 7.93 11.95 6.92
N LEU A 127 6.94 11.06 6.80
CA LEU A 127 6.99 9.92 5.88
C LEU A 127 7.23 10.37 4.44
N SER A 128 6.57 11.45 3.99
CA SER A 128 6.76 11.96 2.63
C SER A 128 8.20 12.42 2.34
N ARG A 129 8.92 12.94 3.35
CA ARG A 129 10.35 13.30 3.23
C ARG A 129 11.25 12.07 3.09
N LEU A 130 10.81 10.92 3.56
CA LEU A 130 11.49 9.63 3.41
C LEU A 130 11.05 8.88 2.13
N SER A 131 10.34 9.55 1.22
CA SER A 131 9.71 8.93 0.04
C SER A 131 8.73 7.79 0.39
N MET A 132 8.20 7.83 1.60
CA MET A 132 7.20 6.89 2.11
C MET A 132 5.84 7.57 2.22
N SER A 133 4.78 6.78 2.23
CA SER A 133 3.42 7.31 2.35
C SER A 133 2.62 6.47 3.33
N LEU A 134 1.93 7.16 4.24
CA LEU A 134 0.94 6.51 5.10
C LEU A 134 -0.29 6.05 4.29
N GLY A 135 -0.47 6.54 3.06
CA GLY A 135 -1.56 6.14 2.17
C GLY A 135 -2.92 6.12 2.85
N CYS A 136 -3.57 4.95 2.83
CA CYS A 136 -4.87 4.70 3.46
C CYS A 136 -4.82 4.43 4.98
N GLY A 137 -3.66 4.55 5.64
CA GLY A 137 -3.50 4.27 7.06
C GLY A 137 -3.24 2.79 7.38
N LEU A 138 -3.01 1.93 6.39
CA LEU A 138 -2.69 0.52 6.65
C LEU A 138 -1.26 0.37 7.19
N VAL A 139 -1.13 -0.35 8.30
CA VAL A 139 0.12 -0.84 8.88
C VAL A 139 0.00 -2.37 8.97
N ALA A 140 0.59 -3.09 8.03
CA ALA A 140 0.48 -4.55 7.98
C ALA A 140 1.81 -5.22 8.37
N VAL A 141 1.80 -6.03 9.42
CA VAL A 141 2.99 -6.68 10.00
C VAL A 141 3.23 -8.02 9.33
N LEU A 142 4.45 -8.26 8.82
CA LEU A 142 4.85 -9.57 8.31
C LEU A 142 5.26 -10.49 9.48
N GLY A 143 4.70 -11.69 9.54
CA GLY A 143 5.07 -12.71 10.51
C GLY A 143 6.52 -13.19 10.32
N GLU A 144 7.14 -13.66 11.39
CA GLU A 144 8.57 -14.05 11.38
C GLU A 144 8.86 -15.20 10.40
N GLU A 145 7.96 -16.17 10.34
CA GLU A 145 8.06 -17.37 9.49
C GLU A 145 7.62 -17.12 8.03
N ALA A 146 6.98 -15.97 7.75
CA ALA A 146 6.44 -15.65 6.44
C ALA A 146 7.52 -15.12 5.50
N CYS A 147 7.54 -15.61 4.25
CA CYS A 147 8.41 -15.07 3.21
C CYS A 147 7.84 -13.75 2.65
N GLY A 148 8.62 -12.67 2.76
CA GLY A 148 8.21 -11.34 2.31
C GLY A 148 8.02 -11.25 0.79
N LEU A 149 8.87 -11.94 0.02
CA LEU A 149 8.74 -12.01 -1.44
C LEU A 149 7.53 -12.85 -1.88
N ALA A 150 7.24 -13.96 -1.20
CA ALA A 150 6.05 -14.77 -1.48
C ALA A 150 4.76 -14.00 -1.17
N GLN A 151 4.73 -13.31 -0.03
CA GLN A 151 3.61 -12.44 0.33
C GLN A 151 3.44 -11.30 -0.68
N THR A 152 4.54 -10.71 -1.15
CA THR A 152 4.51 -9.69 -2.20
C THR A 152 3.99 -10.25 -3.52
N ALA A 153 4.43 -11.44 -3.95
CA ALA A 153 3.97 -12.08 -5.18
C ALA A 153 2.45 -12.29 -5.18
N ARG A 154 1.92 -12.77 -4.05
CA ARG A 154 0.48 -12.92 -3.83
C ARG A 154 -0.27 -11.58 -3.91
N LEU A 155 0.24 -10.53 -3.27
CA LEU A 155 -0.33 -9.18 -3.36
C LEU A 155 -0.32 -8.65 -4.79
N VAL A 156 0.80 -8.78 -5.51
CA VAL A 156 0.95 -8.32 -6.90
C VAL A 156 -0.01 -9.06 -7.83
N SER A 157 -0.15 -10.38 -7.66
CA SER A 157 -1.11 -11.20 -8.42
C SER A 157 -2.54 -10.71 -8.20
N TRP A 158 -2.92 -10.47 -6.94
CA TRP A 158 -4.23 -9.91 -6.62
C TRP A 158 -4.40 -8.51 -7.21
N LEU A 159 -3.44 -7.59 -7.03
CA LEU A 159 -3.49 -6.24 -7.59
C LEU A 159 -3.56 -6.22 -9.12
N ALA A 160 -2.90 -7.17 -9.80
CA ALA A 160 -3.02 -7.33 -11.24
C ALA A 160 -4.44 -7.72 -11.65
N SER A 161 -5.11 -8.56 -10.86
CA SER A 161 -6.53 -8.93 -11.07
C SER A 161 -7.52 -7.79 -10.78
N GLN A 162 -7.14 -6.84 -9.93
CA GLN A 162 -7.95 -5.64 -9.61
C GLN A 162 -7.76 -4.49 -10.61
N SER A 163 -6.98 -4.72 -11.67
CA SER A 163 -6.70 -3.73 -12.71
C SER A 163 -7.95 -3.41 -13.53
N ALA A 164 -8.19 -2.12 -13.78
CA ALA A 164 -9.28 -1.68 -14.67
C ALA A 164 -9.07 -2.06 -16.15
N GLY A 165 -7.91 -2.65 -16.52
CA GLY A 165 -7.65 -3.16 -17.87
C GLY A 165 -7.62 -2.11 -18.99
N GLN A 166 -7.50 -0.83 -18.65
CA GLN A 166 -7.68 0.27 -19.61
C GLN A 166 -6.41 0.64 -20.40
N CYS A 167 -5.23 0.51 -19.80
CA CYS A 167 -3.98 1.00 -20.37
C CYS A 167 -2.98 -0.13 -20.61
N GLY A 168 -2.02 0.07 -21.51
CA GLY A 168 -0.98 -0.92 -21.83
C GLY A 168 -0.26 -1.48 -20.59
N PRO A 169 0.17 -0.64 -19.62
CA PRO A 169 0.75 -1.13 -18.37
C PRO A 169 -0.18 -2.01 -17.55
N CYS A 170 -1.48 -1.73 -17.54
CA CYS A 170 -2.49 -2.55 -16.86
C CYS A 170 -2.71 -3.91 -17.54
N VAL A 171 -2.78 -3.93 -18.87
CA VAL A 171 -3.16 -5.14 -19.65
C VAL A 171 -1.95 -6.07 -19.87
N LEU A 172 -0.78 -5.50 -20.14
CA LEU A 172 0.43 -6.24 -20.50
C LEU A 172 1.48 -6.20 -19.40
N GLY A 173 1.56 -5.11 -18.64
CA GLY A 173 2.60 -4.89 -17.64
C GLY A 173 2.36 -5.64 -16.34
N LEU A 174 1.21 -5.39 -15.68
CA LEU A 174 0.93 -5.95 -14.36
C LEU A 174 0.87 -7.48 -14.33
N PRO A 175 0.20 -8.18 -15.28
CA PRO A 175 0.22 -9.64 -15.31
C PRO A 175 1.65 -10.17 -15.47
N ARG A 176 2.45 -9.53 -16.34
CA ARG A 176 3.84 -9.95 -16.55
C ARG A 176 4.73 -9.70 -15.33
N LEU A 177 4.56 -8.59 -14.63
CA LEU A 177 5.25 -8.33 -13.36
C LEU A 177 4.90 -9.39 -12.31
N SER A 178 3.64 -9.81 -12.24
CA SER A 178 3.21 -10.92 -11.38
C SER A 178 3.92 -12.22 -11.75
N ASP A 179 3.88 -12.63 -13.03
CA ASP A 179 4.50 -13.87 -13.50
C ASP A 179 6.00 -13.94 -13.21
N GLU A 180 6.72 -12.83 -13.39
CA GLU A 180 8.15 -12.73 -13.14
C GLU A 180 8.46 -12.84 -11.63
N LEU A 181 7.65 -12.23 -10.78
CA LEU A 181 7.81 -12.33 -9.33
C LEU A 181 7.47 -13.74 -8.82
N ASP A 182 6.41 -14.37 -9.36
CA ASP A 182 6.06 -15.76 -9.10
C ASP A 182 7.18 -16.73 -9.54
N ALA A 183 7.85 -16.44 -10.65
CA ALA A 183 9.01 -17.22 -11.10
C ALA A 183 10.21 -17.09 -10.15
N ILE A 184 10.42 -15.91 -9.54
CA ILE A 184 11.43 -15.71 -8.50
C ILE A 184 11.09 -16.55 -7.28
N VAL A 185 9.90 -16.40 -6.71
CA VAL A 185 9.48 -17.13 -5.50
C VAL A 185 9.48 -18.64 -5.70
N ALA A 186 9.18 -19.12 -6.90
CA ALA A 186 9.23 -20.54 -7.24
C ALA A 186 10.65 -21.09 -7.47
N GLY A 187 11.71 -20.30 -7.26
CA GLY A 187 13.10 -20.72 -7.49
C GLY A 187 13.45 -20.98 -8.96
N ARG A 188 12.65 -20.48 -9.91
CA ARG A 188 12.82 -20.71 -11.36
C ARG A 188 13.53 -19.56 -12.06
N ALA A 189 13.58 -18.38 -11.45
CA ALA A 189 14.22 -17.19 -12.02
C ALA A 189 15.73 -17.16 -11.80
N ARG A 190 16.45 -16.52 -12.72
CA ARG A 190 17.90 -16.27 -12.63
C ARG A 190 18.17 -14.76 -12.64
N LYS A 191 19.45 -14.37 -12.50
CA LYS A 191 19.87 -12.96 -12.54
C LYS A 191 19.39 -12.21 -13.80
N GLY A 192 19.29 -12.89 -14.94
CA GLY A 192 18.77 -12.31 -16.18
C GLY A 192 17.28 -11.97 -16.11
N ASP A 193 16.48 -12.79 -15.43
CA ASP A 193 15.06 -12.56 -15.17
C ASP A 193 14.87 -11.36 -14.23
N LEU A 194 15.64 -11.26 -13.15
CA LEU A 194 15.59 -10.09 -12.26
C LEU A 194 15.87 -8.78 -12.99
N ARG A 195 16.80 -8.78 -13.95
CA ARG A 195 17.06 -7.61 -14.79
C ARG A 195 15.83 -7.27 -15.65
N ARG A 196 15.22 -8.26 -16.29
CA ARG A 196 13.99 -8.07 -17.07
C ARG A 196 12.83 -7.55 -16.23
N LEU A 197 12.66 -8.07 -15.01
CA LEU A 197 11.66 -7.56 -14.06
C LEU A 197 11.85 -6.06 -13.81
N ARG A 198 13.09 -5.61 -13.54
CA ARG A 198 13.40 -4.19 -13.31
C ARG A 198 13.20 -3.32 -14.55
N GLU A 199 13.56 -3.81 -15.73
CA GLU A 199 13.31 -3.13 -17.00
C GLU A 199 11.81 -2.97 -17.26
N LEU A 200 11.03 -4.04 -17.02
CA LEU A 200 9.58 -4.02 -17.12
C LEU A 200 8.95 -3.05 -16.12
N ALA A 201 9.35 -3.10 -14.84
CA ALA A 201 8.90 -2.19 -13.80
C ALA A 201 9.13 -0.72 -14.19
N THR A 202 10.32 -0.41 -14.73
CA THR A 202 10.66 0.92 -15.27
C THR A 202 9.74 1.33 -16.42
N SER A 203 9.38 0.40 -17.31
CA SER A 203 8.45 0.67 -18.41
C SER A 203 7.00 0.90 -17.95
N VAL A 204 6.59 0.31 -16.83
CA VAL A 204 5.23 0.40 -16.26
C VAL A 204 5.07 1.68 -15.43
N ARG A 205 6.08 2.03 -14.64
CA ARG A 205 6.05 3.15 -13.68
C ARG A 205 5.65 4.47 -14.36
N GLY A 206 4.63 5.13 -13.83
CA GLY A 206 4.17 6.45 -14.30
C GLY A 206 3.44 6.45 -15.64
N ARG A 207 3.25 5.30 -16.29
CA ARG A 207 2.61 5.20 -17.63
C ARG A 207 1.15 4.76 -17.59
N GLY A 208 0.58 4.57 -16.39
CA GLY A 208 -0.80 4.19 -16.20
C GLY A 208 -1.81 5.33 -16.46
N ALA A 209 -3.05 4.97 -16.78
CA ALA A 209 -4.16 5.94 -16.82
C ALA A 209 -4.51 6.47 -15.41
N CYS A 210 -4.15 5.73 -14.37
CA CYS A 210 -4.25 6.09 -12.95
C CYS A 210 -2.95 5.74 -12.22
N GLY A 211 -2.93 5.94 -10.89
CA GLY A 211 -1.77 5.63 -10.04
C GLY A 211 -1.50 4.14 -9.81
N HIS A 212 -2.47 3.26 -10.07
CA HIS A 212 -2.42 1.82 -9.77
C HIS A 212 -1.14 1.13 -10.29
N PRO A 213 -0.75 1.24 -11.58
CA PRO A 213 0.46 0.56 -12.04
C PRO A 213 1.75 1.08 -11.39
N THR A 214 1.78 2.35 -11.00
CA THR A 214 2.91 2.93 -10.26
C THR A 214 2.95 2.38 -8.83
N GLY A 215 1.80 2.21 -8.19
CA GLY A 215 1.68 1.62 -6.85
C GLY A 215 2.20 0.18 -6.81
N VAL A 216 1.76 -0.67 -7.74
CA VAL A 216 2.26 -2.05 -7.86
C VAL A 216 3.79 -2.10 -8.05
N VAL A 217 4.34 -1.21 -8.87
CA VAL A 217 5.81 -1.15 -9.09
C VAL A 217 6.53 -0.65 -7.83
N THR A 218 5.98 0.29 -7.07
CA THR A 218 6.52 0.70 -5.76
C THR A 218 6.54 -0.46 -4.76
N LEU A 219 5.47 -1.25 -4.70
CA LEU A 219 5.42 -2.44 -3.86
C LEU A 219 6.55 -3.41 -4.23
N ILE A 220 6.70 -3.74 -5.52
CA ILE A 220 7.72 -4.67 -6.01
C ILE A 220 9.13 -4.16 -5.68
N ASP A 221 9.44 -2.90 -6.02
CA ASP A 221 10.77 -2.35 -5.80
C ASP A 221 11.13 -2.38 -4.29
N SER A 222 10.20 -1.96 -3.43
CA SER A 222 10.42 -1.99 -1.98
C SER A 222 10.59 -3.40 -1.41
N ALA A 223 9.90 -4.41 -1.98
CA ALA A 223 10.07 -5.80 -1.58
C ALA A 223 11.45 -6.35 -1.99
N LEU A 224 11.90 -6.07 -3.21
CA LEU A 224 13.22 -6.52 -3.69
C LEU A 224 14.36 -5.93 -2.85
N ASP A 225 14.19 -4.71 -2.34
CA ASP A 225 15.16 -4.05 -1.47
C ASP A 225 15.08 -4.57 -0.03
N THR A 226 13.88 -4.60 0.57
CA THR A 226 13.67 -5.03 1.97
C THR A 226 14.02 -6.50 2.19
N PHE A 227 13.69 -7.37 1.22
CA PHE A 227 13.89 -8.81 1.30
C PHE A 227 15.05 -9.28 0.43
N SER A 228 16.12 -8.48 0.32
CA SER A 228 17.24 -8.78 -0.58
C SER A 228 17.97 -10.10 -0.28
N ASP A 229 17.95 -10.56 0.97
CA ASP A 229 18.51 -11.86 1.36
C ASP A 229 17.65 -13.03 0.86
N GLU A 230 16.32 -12.93 1.00
CA GLU A 230 15.37 -13.89 0.40
C GLU A 230 15.49 -13.91 -1.12
N LEU A 231 15.62 -12.75 -1.74
CA LEU A 231 15.81 -12.63 -3.18
C LEU A 231 17.04 -13.42 -3.63
N ARG A 232 18.15 -13.31 -2.88
CA ARG A 232 19.37 -14.07 -3.18
C ARG A 232 19.18 -15.58 -3.00
N SER A 233 18.41 -16.01 -2.00
CA SER A 233 18.06 -17.42 -1.79
C SER A 233 17.23 -17.98 -2.95
N HIS A 234 16.13 -17.30 -3.31
CA HIS A 234 15.28 -17.69 -4.43
C HIS A 234 16.01 -17.75 -5.78
N LEU A 235 16.92 -16.80 -6.04
CA LEU A 235 17.72 -16.80 -7.27
C LEU A 235 18.76 -17.94 -7.33
N ARG A 236 19.04 -18.64 -6.23
CA ARG A 236 19.82 -19.88 -6.21
C ARG A 236 18.96 -21.14 -6.44
N GLY A 237 17.64 -20.98 -6.54
CA GLY A 237 16.68 -22.07 -6.72
C GLY A 237 16.12 -22.63 -5.42
N GLU A 238 16.38 -21.98 -4.28
CA GLU A 238 15.75 -22.31 -3.01
C GLU A 238 14.27 -21.89 -3.05
N VAL A 239 13.38 -22.78 -2.61
CA VAL A 239 11.94 -22.52 -2.51
C VAL A 239 11.56 -22.35 -1.04
N CYS A 240 10.72 -21.37 -0.74
CA CYS A 240 10.24 -21.16 0.62
C CYS A 240 9.20 -22.23 0.98
N GLU A 241 9.50 -23.02 2.01
CA GLU A 241 8.59 -24.02 2.58
C GLU A 241 7.33 -23.38 3.17
N THR A 242 7.41 -22.15 3.67
CA THR A 242 6.33 -21.39 4.30
C THR A 242 5.38 -20.66 3.35
N SER A 243 5.61 -20.69 2.03
CA SER A 243 4.95 -19.81 1.05
C SER A 243 3.44 -19.98 0.86
N ARG A 244 2.80 -21.05 1.38
CA ARG A 244 1.38 -21.33 1.12
C ARG A 244 0.45 -21.32 2.33
N GLU A 245 0.96 -21.54 3.53
CA GLU A 245 0.12 -21.73 4.72
C GLU A 245 0.11 -20.51 5.66
N LEU A 246 1.14 -19.66 5.61
CA LEU A 246 1.26 -18.45 6.43
C LEU A 246 0.90 -17.20 5.62
N LEU A 247 -0.40 -17.02 5.41
CA LEU A 247 -0.97 -15.96 4.59
C LEU A 247 -1.44 -14.80 5.47
N ASP A 248 -0.51 -13.97 5.92
CA ASP A 248 -0.79 -12.95 6.95
C ASP A 248 -1.80 -11.89 6.51
N PHE A 249 -1.88 -11.54 5.23
CA PHE A 249 -2.78 -10.48 4.77
C PHE A 249 -4.08 -11.06 4.16
N PRO A 250 -5.26 -10.70 4.69
CA PRO A 250 -6.54 -11.08 4.11
C PRO A 250 -6.73 -10.38 2.76
N LEU A 251 -7.01 -11.15 1.71
CA LEU A 251 -7.34 -10.60 0.39
C LEU A 251 -8.85 -10.61 0.20
N PRO A 252 -9.46 -9.51 -0.28
CA PRO A 252 -10.87 -9.53 -0.69
C PRO A 252 -11.11 -10.61 -1.75
N GLU A 253 -12.19 -11.37 -1.59
CA GLU A 253 -12.62 -12.33 -2.60
C GLU A 253 -12.91 -11.61 -3.93
N SER A 254 -12.53 -12.24 -5.04
CA SER A 254 -12.73 -11.71 -6.40
C SER A 254 -14.21 -11.71 -6.86
N GLY A 255 -15.17 -11.83 -5.94
CA GLY A 255 -16.60 -11.96 -6.21
C GLY A 255 -17.34 -10.62 -6.15
N ASP A 256 -18.22 -10.40 -7.13
CA ASP A 256 -19.27 -9.36 -7.18
C ASP A 256 -18.90 -7.91 -7.54
N THR A 257 -18.13 -7.71 -8.62
CA THR A 257 -18.12 -6.44 -9.36
C THR A 257 -18.13 -6.61 -10.89
N ARG A 258 -19.13 -7.34 -11.42
CA ARG A 258 -19.53 -7.23 -12.84
C ARG A 258 -20.85 -6.50 -12.98
#